data_AF-A0A942F1T5-F1
#
_entry.id   AF-A0A942F1T5-F1
#
_cell.length_a   1.000
_cell.length_b   1.000
_cell.length_c   1.000
_cell.angle_alpha   90.00
_cell.angle_beta   90.00
_cell.angle_gamma   90.00
#
_symmetry.space_group_name_H-M   'P 1'
#
loop_
_entity.id
_entity.type
_entity.pdbx_description
1 polymer ?
#
loop_
_entity_poly.entity_id
_entity_poly.type
_entity_poly.pdbx_seq_one_letter_code
_entity_poly.pdbx_strand_id
1 'polypeptide(L)'
;MKNRFYFYFAIQLFFTAGCNAQITNSANAESGNLGDSIISYYAKSQLDTSHSISTGTSGNGSLKHGKLLPFAGKNYCYFDTWSYLAGRAFLNEKAKYTLENSFKDLDSIFPGRKFRWMECSNADGGKLFPHLSHQNGLSMDLMIPLKQNGNPCYALDGVGKYHYQLDFDNEGRYKRDSSIRIDFDMLAAWILLLNKHALEQNMIISKIILKVELQDELFATKFGHSLKGSKIYFVKQLQPTINALHDDHFHVDFLLLQ
;
A
#
# COMPACT_ATOMS: atom_id res chain seq x y z
N MET A 1 -18.69 -50.91 8.50
CA MET A 1 -17.91 -50.20 7.47
C MET A 1 -18.25 -48.71 7.59
N LYS A 2 -17.27 -47.88 7.95
CA LYS A 2 -17.42 -46.43 8.19
C LYS A 2 -17.16 -45.69 6.87
N ASN A 3 -18.18 -45.14 6.23
CA ASN A 3 -18.01 -44.22 5.10
C ASN A 3 -18.05 -42.77 5.61
N ARG A 4 -16.89 -42.11 5.51
CA ARG A 4 -16.73 -40.67 5.73
C ARG A 4 -17.10 -39.94 4.43
N PHE A 5 -18.14 -39.12 4.48
CA PHE A 5 -18.40 -38.12 3.45
C PHE A 5 -17.49 -36.91 3.68
N TYR A 6 -16.60 -36.62 2.73
CA TYR A 6 -15.84 -35.38 2.70
C TYR A 6 -16.70 -34.28 2.08
N PHE A 7 -17.00 -33.25 2.87
CA PHE A 7 -17.61 -32.01 2.40
C PHE A 7 -16.50 -31.14 1.79
N TYR A 8 -16.50 -30.96 0.48
CA TYR A 8 -15.69 -29.94 -0.17
C TYR A 8 -16.42 -28.60 -0.06
N PHE A 9 -15.88 -27.69 0.76
CA PHE A 9 -16.36 -26.32 0.86
C PHE A 9 -15.74 -25.52 -0.29
N ALA A 10 -16.53 -25.24 -1.33
CA ALA A 10 -16.14 -24.29 -2.37
C ALA A 10 -16.22 -22.87 -1.79
N ILE A 11 -15.07 -22.24 -1.56
CA ILE A 11 -14.97 -20.84 -1.17
C ILE A 11 -15.37 -20.00 -2.39
N GLN A 12 -16.60 -19.51 -2.41
CA GLN A 12 -16.98 -18.44 -3.33
C GLN A 12 -16.36 -17.13 -2.84
N LEU A 13 -15.33 -16.65 -3.56
CA LEU A 13 -14.83 -15.29 -3.41
C LEU A 13 -15.92 -14.31 -3.88
N PHE A 14 -16.59 -13.67 -2.92
CA PHE A 14 -17.42 -12.50 -3.17
C PHE A 14 -16.49 -11.30 -3.46
N PHE A 15 -16.30 -10.97 -4.74
CA PHE A 15 -15.69 -9.72 -5.16
C PHE A 15 -16.63 -8.56 -4.80
N THR A 16 -16.31 -7.80 -3.74
CA THR A 16 -17.03 -6.56 -3.42
C THR A 16 -16.68 -5.47 -4.43
N ALA A 17 -17.70 -4.86 -5.02
CA ALA A 17 -17.74 -3.99 -6.20
C ALA A 17 -16.93 -2.66 -6.17
N GLY A 18 -15.85 -2.55 -5.38
CA GLY A 18 -15.03 -1.33 -5.25
C GLY A 18 -13.84 -1.21 -6.21
N CYS A 19 -13.30 -2.32 -6.73
CA CYS A 19 -12.16 -2.29 -7.68
C CYS A 19 -12.60 -2.08 -9.15
N ASN A 20 -13.90 -2.12 -9.46
CA ASN A 20 -14.38 -2.00 -10.85
C ASN A 20 -14.23 -0.59 -11.45
N ALA A 21 -13.86 0.44 -10.68
CA ALA A 21 -13.75 1.80 -11.20
C ALA A 21 -12.63 2.00 -12.24
N GLN A 22 -11.66 1.08 -12.34
CA GLN A 22 -10.69 1.03 -13.46
C GLN A 22 -11.08 0.00 -14.55
N ILE A 23 -12.09 -0.83 -14.30
CA ILE A 23 -12.59 -1.85 -15.23
C ILE A 23 -13.70 -1.28 -16.12
N THR A 24 -14.36 -0.18 -15.73
CA THR A 24 -15.57 0.30 -16.43
C THR A 24 -15.42 1.61 -17.22
N ASN A 25 -14.22 2.14 -17.47
CA ASN A 25 -14.04 3.32 -18.33
C ASN A 25 -12.94 3.15 -19.41
N SER A 26 -13.00 2.03 -20.13
CA SER A 26 -12.58 1.93 -21.54
C SER A 26 -13.01 0.56 -22.10
N ALA A 27 -13.94 0.56 -23.07
CA ALA A 27 -14.29 -0.54 -23.97
C ALA A 27 -14.51 -1.96 -23.36
N ASN A 28 -15.77 -2.41 -23.34
CA ASN A 28 -16.24 -3.75 -22.92
C ASN A 28 -15.76 -4.89 -23.85
N ALA A 29 -14.45 -5.14 -23.87
CA ALA A 29 -13.76 -6.34 -24.35
C ALA A 29 -12.32 -6.42 -23.76
N GLU A 30 -11.67 -5.26 -23.55
CA GLU A 30 -10.33 -5.17 -22.96
C GLU A 30 -10.32 -5.45 -21.46
N SER A 31 -11.40 -5.08 -20.76
CA SER A 31 -11.52 -5.25 -19.30
C SER A 31 -11.58 -6.71 -18.85
N GLY A 32 -12.14 -7.61 -19.67
CA GLY A 32 -12.13 -9.06 -19.42
C GLY A 32 -10.74 -9.66 -19.56
N ASN A 33 -10.02 -9.28 -20.62
CA ASN A 33 -8.65 -9.76 -20.88
C ASN A 33 -7.65 -9.27 -19.81
N LEU A 34 -7.81 -8.03 -19.35
CA LEU A 34 -6.94 -7.46 -18.33
C LEU A 34 -7.12 -8.14 -16.96
N GLY A 35 -8.35 -8.46 -16.59
CA GLY A 35 -8.65 -9.24 -15.38
C GLY A 35 -7.98 -10.62 -15.40
N ASP A 36 -8.12 -11.35 -16.51
CA ASP A 36 -7.47 -12.65 -16.70
C ASP A 36 -5.94 -12.55 -16.67
N SER A 37 -5.38 -11.47 -17.23
CA SER A 37 -3.95 -11.18 -17.20
C SER A 37 -3.43 -10.97 -15.78
N ILE A 38 -4.15 -10.20 -14.94
CA ILE A 38 -3.80 -10.01 -13.52
C ILE A 38 -3.83 -11.34 -12.77
N ILE A 39 -4.89 -12.14 -12.95
CA ILE A 39 -5.07 -13.42 -12.25
C ILE A 39 -3.95 -14.39 -12.65
N SER A 40 -3.68 -14.53 -13.95
CA SER A 40 -2.63 -15.37 -14.49
C SER A 40 -1.24 -14.93 -14.01
N TYR A 41 -0.96 -13.63 -14.04
CA TYR A 41 0.31 -13.07 -13.57
C TYR A 41 0.54 -13.34 -12.09
N TYR A 42 -0.49 -13.12 -11.26
CA TYR A 42 -0.43 -13.42 -9.84
C TYR A 42 -0.22 -14.92 -9.60
N ALA A 43 -1.03 -15.79 -10.20
CA ALA A 43 -0.91 -17.24 -10.04
C ALA A 43 0.49 -17.75 -10.43
N LYS A 44 1.06 -17.27 -11.54
CA LYS A 44 2.41 -17.61 -11.97
C LYS A 44 3.48 -17.17 -10.96
N SER A 45 3.33 -15.98 -10.38
CA SER A 45 4.28 -15.47 -9.37
C SER A 45 4.29 -16.31 -8.08
N GLN A 46 3.17 -16.96 -7.74
CA GLN A 46 3.07 -17.80 -6.54
C GLN A 46 3.77 -19.16 -6.67
N LEU A 47 4.27 -19.52 -7.87
CA LEU A 47 5.00 -20.77 -8.08
C LEU A 47 6.37 -20.79 -7.38
N ASP A 48 6.97 -19.61 -7.11
CA ASP A 48 8.19 -19.53 -6.31
C ASP A 48 7.87 -19.51 -4.81
N THR A 49 8.07 -20.65 -4.16
CA THR A 49 7.85 -20.83 -2.72
C THR A 49 9.09 -20.58 -1.87
N SER A 50 10.22 -20.18 -2.48
CA SER A 50 11.48 -19.96 -1.76
C SER A 50 11.39 -18.75 -0.82
N HIS A 51 12.16 -18.75 0.26
CA HIS A 51 12.24 -17.58 1.14
C HIS A 51 12.87 -16.38 0.44
N SER A 52 12.31 -15.21 0.69
CA SER A 52 12.77 -13.96 0.08
C SER A 52 14.05 -13.46 0.73
N ILE A 53 14.98 -12.95 -0.07
CA ILE A 53 16.26 -12.43 0.41
C ILE A 53 16.39 -10.99 -0.04
N SER A 54 16.39 -10.07 0.91
CA SER A 54 16.68 -8.66 0.69
C SER A 54 18.16 -8.40 0.97
N THR A 55 18.84 -7.72 0.05
CA THR A 55 20.24 -7.30 0.24
C THR A 55 20.44 -5.83 -0.10
N GLY A 56 21.43 -5.20 0.53
CA GLY A 56 21.72 -3.77 0.36
C GLY A 56 20.67 -2.86 1.00
N THR A 57 20.63 -1.61 0.55
CA THR A 57 19.76 -0.55 1.10
C THR A 57 18.55 -0.31 0.21
N SER A 58 17.58 0.48 0.68
CA SER A 58 16.40 0.82 -0.14
C SER A 58 16.78 1.54 -1.44
N GLY A 59 17.90 2.27 -1.49
CA GLY A 59 18.37 2.98 -2.69
C GLY A 59 19.56 2.34 -3.43
N ASN A 60 20.05 1.19 -2.98
CA ASN A 60 21.09 0.41 -3.64
C ASN A 60 21.02 -1.03 -3.15
N GLY A 61 20.09 -1.81 -3.71
CA GLY A 61 19.76 -3.12 -3.19
C GLY A 61 19.22 -4.07 -4.25
N SER A 62 18.94 -5.29 -3.81
CA SER A 62 18.27 -6.30 -4.62
C SER A 62 17.34 -7.15 -3.77
N LEU A 63 16.39 -7.79 -4.44
CA LEU A 63 15.47 -8.74 -3.87
C LEU A 63 15.62 -10.05 -4.62
N LYS A 64 15.71 -11.18 -3.91
CA LYS A 64 15.56 -12.51 -4.51
C LYS A 64 14.32 -13.16 -3.98
N HIS A 65 13.66 -13.95 -4.83
CA HIS A 65 12.41 -14.65 -4.48
C HIS A 65 11.34 -13.71 -3.94
N GLY A 66 11.26 -12.50 -4.54
CA GLY A 66 10.30 -11.48 -4.19
C GLY A 66 8.87 -12.02 -4.27
N LYS A 67 8.02 -11.57 -3.35
CA LYS A 67 6.63 -11.99 -3.28
C LYS A 67 5.75 -10.90 -3.87
N LEU A 68 5.09 -11.23 -4.99
CA LEU A 68 4.10 -10.35 -5.58
C LEU A 68 2.91 -10.22 -4.63
N LEU A 69 2.50 -8.99 -4.38
CA LEU A 69 1.28 -8.71 -3.63
C LEU A 69 0.03 -9.07 -4.46
N PRO A 70 -1.06 -9.56 -3.86
CA PRO A 70 -2.32 -9.75 -4.58
C PRO A 70 -2.84 -8.41 -5.09
N PHE A 71 -3.36 -8.35 -6.32
CA PHE A 71 -3.86 -7.09 -6.90
C PHE A 71 -4.97 -6.44 -6.06
N ALA A 72 -5.84 -7.26 -5.45
CA ALA A 72 -6.93 -6.78 -4.61
C ALA A 72 -7.27 -7.80 -3.52
N GLY A 73 -7.93 -7.33 -2.47
CA GLY A 73 -8.43 -8.14 -1.37
C GLY A 73 -9.68 -7.54 -0.75
N LYS A 74 -10.03 -7.98 0.46
CA LYS A 74 -11.29 -7.61 1.11
C LYS A 74 -11.46 -6.09 1.24
N ASN A 75 -10.43 -5.39 1.69
CA ASN A 75 -10.45 -3.96 1.99
C ASN A 75 -9.30 -3.18 1.34
N TYR A 76 -8.65 -3.76 0.33
CA TYR A 76 -7.54 -3.11 -0.36
C TYR A 76 -7.53 -3.39 -1.86
N CYS A 77 -6.89 -2.51 -2.64
CA CYS A 77 -6.68 -2.66 -4.08
C CYS A 77 -5.36 -1.99 -4.49
N TYR A 78 -4.64 -2.55 -5.46
CA TYR A 78 -3.52 -1.87 -6.11
C TYR A 78 -4.02 -0.67 -6.92
N PHE A 79 -3.21 0.36 -7.04
CA PHE A 79 -3.63 1.63 -7.65
C PHE A 79 -3.66 1.62 -9.19
N ASP A 80 -2.83 0.82 -9.87
CA ASP A 80 -2.65 0.90 -11.32
C ASP A 80 -2.31 -0.46 -11.95
N THR A 81 -3.15 -0.91 -12.88
CA THR A 81 -3.00 -2.25 -13.48
C THR A 81 -1.72 -2.41 -14.30
N TRP A 82 -1.31 -1.39 -15.04
CA TRP A 82 -0.13 -1.48 -15.89
C TRP A 82 1.15 -1.50 -15.06
N SER A 83 1.21 -0.68 -14.00
CA SER A 83 2.29 -0.73 -13.01
C SER A 83 2.39 -2.11 -12.35
N TYR A 84 1.24 -2.75 -12.06
CA TYR A 84 1.21 -4.10 -11.49
C TYR A 84 1.79 -5.16 -12.44
N LEU A 85 1.31 -5.18 -13.68
CA LEU A 85 1.75 -6.13 -14.71
C LEU A 85 3.19 -5.86 -15.17
N ALA A 86 3.70 -4.65 -15.00
CA ALA A 86 5.11 -4.31 -15.15
C ALA A 86 5.98 -4.81 -13.99
N GLY A 87 5.39 -5.48 -12.99
CA GLY A 87 6.11 -6.13 -11.91
C GLY A 87 6.61 -5.19 -10.83
N ARG A 88 5.90 -4.11 -10.53
CA ARG A 88 6.29 -3.08 -9.54
C ARG A 88 5.63 -3.26 -8.16
N ALA A 89 5.09 -4.46 -7.89
CA ALA A 89 4.32 -4.78 -6.69
C ALA A 89 4.93 -5.94 -5.86
N PHE A 90 6.25 -6.14 -5.94
CA PHE A 90 6.95 -7.18 -5.19
C PHE A 90 7.52 -6.65 -3.88
N LEU A 91 7.53 -7.51 -2.87
CA LEU A 91 8.14 -7.25 -1.56
C LEU A 91 8.92 -8.46 -1.04
N ASN A 92 9.74 -8.24 -0.03
CA ASN A 92 10.16 -9.29 0.89
C ASN A 92 8.92 -9.93 1.54
N GLU A 93 8.95 -11.24 1.78
CA GLU A 93 7.84 -12.00 2.36
C GLU A 93 7.40 -11.47 3.73
N LYS A 94 8.35 -10.95 4.53
CA LYS A 94 8.07 -10.32 5.83
C LYS A 94 7.33 -8.99 5.66
N ALA A 95 7.78 -8.15 4.73
CA ALA A 95 7.09 -6.88 4.41
C ALA A 95 5.70 -7.12 3.84
N LYS A 96 5.54 -8.14 2.98
CA LYS A 96 4.23 -8.60 2.51
C LYS A 96 3.32 -9.02 3.67
N TYR A 97 3.83 -9.85 4.59
CA TYR A 97 3.08 -10.26 5.78
C TYR A 97 2.64 -9.05 6.61
N THR A 98 3.54 -8.10 6.85
CA THR A 98 3.26 -6.89 7.62
C THR A 98 2.13 -6.07 6.99
N LEU A 99 2.19 -5.84 5.68
CA LEU A 99 1.17 -5.09 4.97
C LEU A 99 -0.19 -5.81 5.00
N GLU A 100 -0.24 -7.09 4.65
CA GLU A 100 -1.50 -7.86 4.60
C GLU A 100 -2.18 -7.98 5.96
N ASN A 101 -1.42 -8.16 7.05
CA ASN A 101 -2.01 -8.23 8.38
C ASN A 101 -2.43 -6.84 8.89
N SER A 102 -1.73 -5.76 8.51
CA SER A 102 -2.20 -4.41 8.81
C SER A 102 -3.59 -4.15 8.22
N PHE A 103 -3.89 -4.68 7.03
CA PHE A 103 -5.23 -4.57 6.44
C PHE A 103 -6.29 -5.38 7.18
N LYS A 104 -5.96 -6.56 7.72
CA LYS A 104 -6.92 -7.34 8.54
C LYS A 104 -7.29 -6.59 9.81
N ASP A 105 -6.30 -5.98 10.47
CA ASP A 105 -6.54 -5.16 11.66
C ASP A 105 -7.33 -3.89 11.30
N LEU A 106 -7.01 -3.23 10.18
CA LEU A 106 -7.77 -2.06 9.69
C LEU A 106 -9.22 -2.40 9.35
N ASP A 107 -9.52 -3.56 8.78
CA ASP A 107 -10.89 -4.00 8.50
C ASP A 107 -11.69 -4.23 9.80
N SER A 108 -11.00 -4.57 10.88
CA SER A 108 -11.61 -4.75 12.20
C SER A 108 -11.85 -3.41 12.91
N ILE A 109 -10.89 -2.48 12.83
CA ILE A 109 -10.95 -1.18 13.48
C ILE A 109 -11.85 -0.19 12.71
N PHE A 110 -11.80 -0.25 11.38
CA PHE A 110 -12.58 0.61 10.49
C PHE A 110 -13.36 -0.21 9.46
N PRO A 111 -14.41 -0.93 9.88
CA PRO A 111 -15.19 -1.80 9.00
C PRO A 111 -15.68 -1.09 7.74
N GLY A 112 -15.48 -1.72 6.59
CA GLY A 112 -15.93 -1.22 5.30
C GLY A 112 -15.02 -0.16 4.66
N ARG A 113 -13.98 0.34 5.35
CA ARG A 113 -12.99 1.21 4.72
C ARG A 113 -12.20 0.45 3.66
N LYS A 114 -11.91 1.13 2.55
CA LYS A 114 -10.99 0.66 1.52
C LYS A 114 -9.67 1.42 1.59
N PHE A 115 -8.60 0.72 1.24
CA PHE A 115 -7.25 1.22 1.22
C PHE A 115 -6.59 0.89 -0.11
N ARG A 116 -5.50 1.59 -0.43
CA ARG A 116 -4.74 1.33 -1.63
C ARG A 116 -3.26 1.44 -1.37
N TRP A 117 -2.50 0.65 -2.11
CA TRP A 117 -1.05 0.81 -2.17
C TRP A 117 -0.62 1.05 -3.61
N MET A 118 0.53 1.70 -3.70
CA MET A 118 1.19 2.11 -4.91
C MET A 118 2.44 1.26 -5.12
N GLU A 119 3.52 1.85 -5.60
CA GLU A 119 4.76 1.18 -5.92
C GLU A 119 5.40 0.47 -4.72
N CYS A 120 5.86 -0.77 -4.97
CA CYS A 120 6.74 -1.54 -4.10
C CYS A 120 8.08 -1.73 -4.86
N SER A 121 8.67 -2.92 -4.85
CA SER A 121 9.87 -3.24 -5.63
C SER A 121 9.56 -3.94 -6.96
N ASN A 122 10.55 -3.98 -7.85
CA ASN A 122 10.60 -4.97 -8.93
C ASN A 122 10.75 -6.39 -8.36
N ALA A 123 10.45 -7.41 -9.17
CA ALA A 123 10.59 -8.83 -8.79
C ALA A 123 11.96 -9.18 -8.19
N ASP A 124 13.03 -8.70 -8.83
CA ASP A 124 14.41 -8.90 -8.40
C ASP A 124 14.99 -7.67 -7.65
N GLY A 125 14.15 -6.70 -7.31
CA GLY A 125 14.57 -5.41 -6.75
C GLY A 125 15.37 -4.57 -7.75
N GLY A 126 16.41 -3.89 -7.27
CA GLY A 126 17.20 -2.98 -8.09
C GLY A 126 16.45 -1.69 -8.47
N LYS A 127 17.04 -0.91 -9.37
CA LYS A 127 16.53 0.43 -9.74
C LYS A 127 15.10 0.39 -10.26
N LEU A 128 14.25 1.28 -9.74
CA LEU A 128 12.85 1.42 -10.11
C LEU A 128 12.57 2.85 -10.58
N PHE A 129 12.80 3.18 -11.85
CA PHE A 129 12.53 4.54 -12.34
C PHE A 129 11.04 4.92 -12.16
N PRO A 130 10.72 6.16 -11.72
CA PRO A 130 11.63 7.27 -11.36
C PRO A 130 12.07 7.26 -9.89
N HIS A 131 11.65 6.29 -9.09
CA HIS A 131 12.02 6.16 -7.69
C HIS A 131 13.52 5.87 -7.53
N LEU A 132 14.12 6.53 -6.54
CA LEU A 132 15.52 6.27 -6.16
C LEU A 132 15.61 5.13 -5.12
N SER A 133 14.52 4.83 -4.42
CA SER A 133 14.39 3.77 -3.40
C SER A 133 13.73 2.50 -3.98
N HIS A 134 13.07 1.69 -3.14
CA HIS A 134 12.38 0.44 -3.49
C HIS A 134 13.25 -0.67 -4.09
N GLN A 135 14.56 -0.66 -3.85
CA GLN A 135 15.44 -1.60 -4.53
C GLN A 135 15.59 -2.96 -3.84
N ASN A 136 15.19 -3.11 -2.58
CA ASN A 136 15.48 -4.32 -1.79
C ASN A 136 14.23 -5.06 -1.28
N GLY A 137 13.01 -4.72 -1.73
CA GLY A 137 11.78 -5.36 -1.29
C GLY A 137 11.27 -4.93 0.09
N LEU A 138 11.85 -3.88 0.68
CA LEU A 138 11.48 -3.40 2.02
C LEU A 138 10.94 -1.97 2.01
N SER A 139 10.53 -1.46 0.84
CA SER A 139 9.91 -0.14 0.70
C SER A 139 8.58 -0.23 -0.03
N MET A 140 7.62 0.60 0.36
CA MET A 140 6.32 0.71 -0.30
C MET A 140 5.73 2.11 -0.18
N ASP A 141 5.03 2.52 -1.24
CA ASP A 141 4.21 3.72 -1.28
C ASP A 141 2.75 3.34 -1.00
N LEU A 142 2.11 4.06 -0.09
CA LEU A 142 0.76 3.76 0.40
C LEU A 142 -0.11 5.01 0.30
N MET A 143 -1.29 4.89 -0.30
CA MET A 143 -2.17 6.03 -0.51
C MET A 143 -2.80 6.48 0.80
N ILE A 144 -2.85 7.78 1.02
CA ILE A 144 -3.42 8.34 2.25
C ILE A 144 -4.96 8.20 2.21
N PRO A 145 -5.60 7.68 3.27
CA PRO A 145 -7.06 7.60 3.31
C PRO A 145 -7.68 9.01 3.32
N LEU A 146 -8.74 9.19 2.53
CA LEU A 146 -9.43 10.48 2.43
C LEU A 146 -10.81 10.46 3.09
N LYS A 147 -11.29 11.67 3.41
CA LYS A 147 -12.66 11.96 3.82
C LYS A 147 -13.22 13.15 3.04
N GLN A 148 -14.52 13.14 2.79
CA GLN A 148 -15.26 14.27 2.25
C GLN A 148 -16.42 14.58 3.18
N ASN A 149 -16.48 15.80 3.71
CA ASN A 149 -17.51 16.20 4.68
C ASN A 149 -17.64 15.23 5.87
N GLY A 150 -16.51 14.69 6.35
CA GLY A 150 -16.44 13.74 7.47
C GLY A 150 -16.69 12.28 7.11
N ASN A 151 -17.16 11.98 5.90
CA ASN A 151 -17.42 10.61 5.42
C ASN A 151 -16.24 10.07 4.60
N PRO A 152 -16.05 8.74 4.51
CA PRO A 152 -15.05 8.15 3.61
C PRO A 152 -15.14 8.69 2.18
N CYS A 153 -14.00 9.04 1.59
CA CYS A 153 -13.90 9.49 0.21
C CYS A 153 -12.94 8.60 -0.58
N TYR A 154 -13.38 8.18 -1.77
CA TYR A 154 -12.60 7.37 -2.73
C TYR A 154 -12.63 7.98 -4.13
N ALA A 155 -13.05 9.25 -4.27
CA ALA A 155 -13.23 9.87 -5.58
C ALA A 155 -11.90 10.04 -6.34
N LEU A 156 -10.80 10.19 -5.61
CA LEU A 156 -9.47 10.36 -6.17
C LEU A 156 -8.75 9.03 -6.37
N ASP A 157 -9.18 7.96 -5.70
CA ASP A 157 -8.49 6.67 -5.64
C ASP A 157 -8.17 6.01 -7.00
N GLY A 158 -9.01 6.24 -8.01
CA GLY A 158 -8.96 5.55 -9.30
C GLY A 158 -8.08 6.21 -10.37
N VAL A 159 -7.40 7.33 -10.07
CA VAL A 159 -6.69 8.12 -11.10
C VAL A 159 -5.33 7.54 -11.52
N GLY A 160 -4.92 6.39 -10.97
CA GLY A 160 -3.68 5.70 -11.35
C GLY A 160 -2.45 6.58 -11.18
N LYS A 161 -1.53 6.60 -12.14
CA LYS A 161 -0.31 7.44 -12.08
C LYS A 161 -0.56 8.95 -11.89
N TYR A 162 -1.78 9.44 -12.14
CA TYR A 162 -2.11 10.85 -11.91
C TYR A 162 -2.26 11.21 -10.43
N HIS A 163 -2.14 10.24 -9.51
CA HIS A 163 -2.03 10.46 -8.07
C HIS A 163 -0.88 11.42 -7.73
N TYR A 164 0.28 11.23 -8.37
CA TYR A 164 1.44 12.14 -8.27
C TYR A 164 1.17 13.59 -8.76
N GLN A 165 -0.03 13.90 -9.25
CA GLN A 165 -0.46 15.24 -9.67
C GLN A 165 -1.60 15.79 -8.82
N LEU A 166 -2.02 15.07 -7.77
CA LEU A 166 -2.87 15.63 -6.74
C LEU A 166 -2.09 16.74 -6.02
N ASP A 167 -2.84 17.65 -5.41
CA ASP A 167 -2.27 18.80 -4.73
C ASP A 167 -3.11 19.09 -3.49
N PHE A 168 -2.56 18.67 -2.36
CA PHE A 168 -3.11 18.94 -1.04
C PHE A 168 -2.34 20.08 -0.40
N ASP A 169 -3.07 21.03 0.19
CA ASP A 169 -2.45 22.09 0.96
C ASP A 169 -1.79 21.58 2.25
N ASN A 170 -1.16 22.48 3.00
CA ASN A 170 -0.37 22.11 4.17
C ASN A 170 -1.23 21.61 5.34
N GLU A 171 -2.54 21.79 5.26
CA GLU A 171 -3.51 21.28 6.23
C GLU A 171 -4.25 20.03 5.70
N GLY A 172 -3.77 19.45 4.60
CA GLY A 172 -4.30 18.22 4.02
C GLY A 172 -5.66 18.39 3.35
N ARG A 173 -5.99 19.57 2.81
CA ARG A 173 -7.20 19.79 2.00
C ARG A 173 -6.86 19.75 0.53
N TYR A 174 -7.67 19.05 -0.26
CA TYR A 174 -7.46 18.98 -1.69
C TYR A 174 -7.73 20.35 -2.33
N LYS A 175 -6.76 20.92 -3.05
CA LYS A 175 -6.88 22.30 -3.54
C LYS A 175 -8.01 22.51 -4.55
N ARG A 176 -8.39 21.49 -5.32
CA ARG A 176 -9.50 21.60 -6.29
C ARG A 176 -10.89 21.43 -5.64
N ASP A 177 -10.96 20.80 -4.47
CA ASP A 177 -12.18 20.66 -3.68
C ASP A 177 -11.82 20.49 -2.20
N SER A 178 -11.89 21.59 -1.44
CA SER A 178 -11.50 21.63 -0.03
C SER A 178 -12.43 20.87 0.92
N SER A 179 -13.54 20.34 0.41
CA SER A 179 -14.39 19.39 1.15
C SER A 179 -13.71 18.02 1.28
N ILE A 180 -12.82 17.67 0.34
CA ILE A 180 -11.98 16.48 0.38
C ILE A 180 -10.72 16.77 1.19
N ARG A 181 -10.47 15.95 2.19
CA ARG A 181 -9.37 16.10 3.14
C ARG A 181 -8.73 14.77 3.49
N ILE A 182 -7.49 14.82 3.94
CA ILE A 182 -6.78 13.68 4.50
C ILE A 182 -7.45 13.21 5.80
N ASP A 183 -7.58 11.90 5.95
CA ASP A 183 -7.95 11.25 7.21
C ASP A 183 -6.70 10.94 8.06
N PHE A 184 -6.18 11.97 8.72
CA PHE A 184 -4.96 11.86 9.52
C PHE A 184 -5.04 10.82 10.64
N ASP A 185 -6.19 10.67 11.29
CA ASP A 185 -6.34 9.73 12.41
C ASP A 185 -6.28 8.27 11.92
N MET A 186 -6.87 8.00 10.75
CA MET A 186 -6.78 6.70 10.10
C MET A 186 -5.38 6.43 9.53
N LEU A 187 -4.73 7.44 8.96
CA LEU A 187 -3.33 7.34 8.54
C LEU A 187 -2.43 6.97 9.72
N ALA A 188 -2.59 7.63 10.87
CA ALA A 188 -1.82 7.32 12.07
C ALA A 188 -2.07 5.89 12.59
N ALA A 189 -3.34 5.45 12.60
CA ALA A 189 -3.70 4.09 12.97
C ALA A 189 -3.04 3.06 12.03
N TRP A 190 -3.02 3.32 10.72
CA TRP A 190 -2.38 2.43 9.77
C TRP A 190 -0.86 2.31 10.02
N ILE A 191 -0.16 3.42 10.21
CA ILE A 191 1.29 3.39 10.49
C ILE A 191 1.59 2.62 11.79
N LEU A 192 0.77 2.77 12.83
CA LEU A 192 0.89 2.00 14.07
C LEU A 192 0.72 0.48 13.83
N LEU A 193 -0.23 0.07 12.99
CA LEU A 193 -0.45 -1.33 12.65
C LEU A 193 0.67 -1.91 11.78
N LEU A 194 1.20 -1.12 10.83
CA LEU A 194 2.41 -1.50 10.09
C LEU A 194 3.57 -1.72 11.06
N ASN A 195 3.77 -0.83 12.03
CA ASN A 195 4.84 -0.99 13.01
C ASN A 195 4.64 -2.24 13.88
N LYS A 196 3.41 -2.47 14.38
CA LYS A 196 3.06 -3.67 15.15
C LYS A 196 3.46 -4.95 14.40
N HIS A 197 2.98 -5.11 13.17
CA HIS A 197 3.27 -6.33 12.39
C HIS A 197 4.69 -6.39 11.83
N ALA A 198 5.40 -5.26 11.71
CA ALA A 198 6.82 -5.28 11.40
C ALA A 198 7.61 -5.90 12.55
N LEU A 199 7.32 -5.49 13.79
CA LEU A 199 7.98 -6.01 14.98
C LEU A 199 7.75 -7.52 15.14
N GLU A 200 6.54 -8.02 14.85
CA GLU A 200 6.23 -9.46 14.82
C GLU A 200 7.10 -10.26 13.82
N GLN A 201 7.61 -9.59 12.78
CA GLN A 201 8.44 -10.20 11.73
C GLN A 201 9.94 -9.95 11.92
N ASN A 202 10.35 -9.45 13.09
CA ASN A 202 11.70 -8.97 13.36
C ASN A 202 12.13 -7.90 12.35
N MET A 203 11.25 -6.92 12.14
CA MET A 203 11.51 -5.73 11.34
C MET A 203 11.16 -4.47 12.13
N ILE A 204 11.75 -3.35 11.74
CA ILE A 204 11.35 -2.03 12.21
C ILE A 204 10.97 -1.15 11.02
N ILE A 205 10.10 -0.18 11.26
CA ILE A 205 9.99 0.97 10.36
C ILE A 205 11.22 1.85 10.63
N SER A 206 12.08 1.96 9.62
CA SER A 206 13.29 2.78 9.70
C SER A 206 13.00 4.25 9.39
N LYS A 207 12.02 4.51 8.54
CA LYS A 207 11.68 5.85 8.07
C LYS A 207 10.29 5.88 7.44
N ILE A 208 9.55 6.95 7.71
CA ILE A 208 8.37 7.38 6.95
C ILE A 208 8.70 8.67 6.21
N ILE A 209 8.31 8.75 4.94
CA ILE A 209 8.29 9.97 4.14
C ILE A 209 6.82 10.33 3.92
N LEU A 210 6.44 11.47 4.45
CA LEU A 210 5.16 12.16 4.26
C LEU A 210 5.52 13.63 4.08
N LYS A 211 4.78 14.38 3.25
CA LYS A 211 4.98 15.83 3.11
C LYS A 211 5.14 16.46 4.49
N VAL A 212 6.23 17.19 4.68
CA VAL A 212 6.72 17.62 6.00
C VAL A 212 5.66 18.41 6.76
N GLU A 213 4.95 19.28 6.06
CA GLU A 213 3.92 20.16 6.61
C GLU A 213 2.69 19.39 7.13
N LEU A 214 2.43 18.18 6.62
CA LEU A 214 1.29 17.35 7.04
C LEU A 214 1.54 16.62 8.37
N GLN A 215 2.78 16.58 8.85
CA GLN A 215 3.14 15.78 10.02
C GLN A 215 2.55 16.34 11.32
N ASP A 216 2.41 17.66 11.44
CA ASP A 216 1.80 18.29 12.62
C ASP A 216 0.31 17.92 12.73
N GLU A 217 -0.42 17.97 11.62
CA GLU A 217 -1.81 17.53 11.55
C GLU A 217 -1.95 16.02 11.85
N LEU A 218 -1.04 15.20 11.32
CA LEU A 218 -0.98 13.76 11.62
C LEU A 218 -0.86 13.52 13.14
N PHE A 219 0.10 14.18 13.79
CA PHE A 219 0.39 13.96 15.21
C PHE A 219 -0.63 14.58 16.16
N ALA A 220 -1.44 15.54 15.69
CA ALA A 220 -2.51 16.14 16.49
C ALA A 220 -3.73 15.23 16.68
N THR A 221 -3.84 14.14 15.92
CA THR A 221 -4.98 13.20 15.99
C THR A 221 -4.87 12.20 17.15
N LYS A 222 -5.96 11.49 17.48
CA LYS A 222 -5.99 10.54 18.60
C LYS A 222 -4.93 9.45 18.46
N PHE A 223 -4.89 8.78 17.31
CA PHE A 223 -3.83 7.81 17.00
C PHE A 223 -2.49 8.49 16.72
N GLY A 224 -2.51 9.73 16.22
CA GLY A 224 -1.32 10.58 16.04
C GLY A 224 -0.49 10.74 17.31
N HIS A 225 -1.13 10.93 18.46
CA HIS A 225 -0.45 11.01 19.76
C HIS A 225 0.28 9.70 20.10
N SER A 226 -0.37 8.55 19.90
CA SER A 226 0.25 7.23 20.09
C SER A 226 1.40 7.00 19.11
N LEU A 227 1.22 7.42 17.86
CA LEU A 227 2.25 7.34 16.82
C LEU A 227 3.48 8.17 17.18
N LYS A 228 3.30 9.40 17.67
CA LYS A 228 4.41 10.24 18.16
C LYS A 228 5.18 9.56 19.29
N GLY A 229 4.49 8.83 20.17
CA GLY A 229 5.09 8.04 21.25
C GLY A 229 5.89 6.81 20.79
N SER A 230 5.62 6.28 19.59
CA SER A 230 6.33 5.12 19.03
C SER A 230 7.78 5.39 18.61
N LYS A 231 8.17 6.67 18.52
CA LYS A 231 9.51 7.14 18.10
C LYS A 231 9.94 6.67 16.70
N ILE A 232 8.99 6.29 15.84
CA ILE A 232 9.24 6.07 14.42
C ILE A 232 9.80 7.36 13.81
N TYR A 233 10.86 7.24 13.01
CA TYR A 233 11.46 8.39 12.35
C TYR A 233 10.62 8.84 11.15
N PHE A 234 10.21 10.11 11.16
CA PHE A 234 9.63 10.80 10.02
C PHE A 234 10.68 11.75 9.42
N VAL A 235 10.79 11.77 8.10
CA VAL A 235 11.71 12.69 7.42
C VAL A 235 11.27 14.13 7.67
N LYS A 236 12.21 14.96 8.15
CA LYS A 236 11.94 16.36 8.52
C LYS A 236 12.27 17.37 7.42
N GLN A 237 12.96 16.94 6.38
CA GLN A 237 13.38 17.79 5.28
C GLN A 237 13.50 16.97 4.01
N LEU A 238 12.91 17.47 2.93
CA LEU A 238 12.95 16.89 1.59
C LEU A 238 13.25 18.00 0.57
N GLN A 239 13.76 17.61 -0.60
CA GLN A 239 13.81 18.56 -1.72
C GLN A 239 12.38 19.02 -2.06
N PRO A 240 12.14 20.31 -2.36
CA PRO A 240 10.78 20.84 -2.51
C PRO A 240 9.90 20.05 -3.48
N THR A 241 10.46 19.62 -4.62
CA THR A 241 9.76 18.82 -5.62
C THR A 241 9.38 17.43 -5.10
N ILE A 242 10.26 16.79 -4.32
CA ILE A 242 9.96 15.49 -3.70
C ILE A 242 8.93 15.66 -2.58
N ASN A 243 9.05 16.72 -1.77
CA ASN A 243 8.10 17.01 -0.69
C ASN A 243 6.68 17.19 -1.24
N ALA A 244 6.53 17.94 -2.34
CA ALA A 244 5.25 18.20 -2.98
C ALA A 244 4.59 16.94 -3.57
N LEU A 245 5.37 15.90 -3.92
CA LEU A 245 4.82 14.65 -4.43
C LEU A 245 4.19 13.78 -3.34
N HIS A 246 4.60 13.92 -2.07
CA HIS A 246 4.16 13.04 -0.97
C HIS A 246 3.00 13.65 -0.16
N ASP A 247 2.05 14.29 -0.85
CA ASP A 247 0.92 14.97 -0.22
C ASP A 247 -0.39 14.16 -0.29
N ASP A 248 -0.42 13.09 -1.09
CA ASP A 248 -1.55 12.15 -1.25
C ASP A 248 -1.17 10.69 -0.93
N HIS A 249 0.11 10.41 -0.72
CA HIS A 249 0.65 9.13 -0.32
C HIS A 249 1.77 9.30 0.71
N PHE A 250 2.09 8.22 1.40
CA PHE A 250 3.27 8.14 2.27
C PHE A 250 4.13 6.94 1.86
N HIS A 251 5.43 7.12 1.98
CA HIS A 251 6.41 6.08 1.72
C HIS A 251 6.95 5.53 3.05
N VAL A 252 7.08 4.21 3.15
CA VAL A 252 7.63 3.53 4.31
C VAL A 252 8.83 2.67 3.91
N ASP A 253 9.94 2.83 4.64
CA ASP A 253 11.12 1.97 4.56
C ASP A 253 11.20 1.08 5.80
N PHE A 254 11.22 -0.23 5.62
CA PHE A 254 11.50 -1.22 6.66
C PHE A 254 12.98 -1.60 6.69
N LEU A 255 13.45 -2.05 7.87
CA LEU A 255 14.73 -2.72 8.04
C LEU A 255 14.51 -4.07 8.71
N LEU A 256 15.20 -5.10 8.22
CA LEU A 256 15.29 -6.39 8.88
C LEU A 256 16.19 -6.25 10.13
N LEU A 257 15.72 -6.73 11.27
CA LEU A 257 16.55 -6.92 12.45
C LEU A 257 17.29 -8.26 12.31
N GLN A 258 18.59 -8.25 12.58
CA GLN A 258 19.44 -9.44 12.65
C GLN A 258 19.41 -10.01 14.07
#